data_AF-A0A259SFT4-F1
#
_entry.id   AF-A0A259SFT4-F1
#
_cell.length_a   1.000
_cell.length_b   1.000
_cell.length_c   1.000
_cell.angle_alpha   90.00
_cell.angle_beta   90.00
_cell.angle_gamma   90.00
#
_symmetry.space_group_name_H-M   'P 1'
#
loop_
_entity.id
_entity.type
_entity.pdbx_description
1 polymer ?
#
loop_
_entity_poly.entity_id
_entity_poly.type
_entity_poly.pdbx_seq_one_letter_code
_entity_poly.pdbx_strand_id
1 'polypeptide(L)'
;MASSSPVKHAWRVLLGLLIAIGVLFGLNALGVYGFGKSSWTPQLALDLQGGTQIILSAQTADGKDPNADQLTQAAQIIRQRVDASGVGESDITTEGGRNIVVQIAGKADEATRNRIQASAKMELRA
;
A
#
# COMPACT_ATOMS: atom_id res chain seq x y z
N MET A 1 -55.91 -28.55 12.83
CA MET A 1 -54.48 -28.19 12.61
C MET A 1 -54.25 -26.85 13.31
N ALA A 2 -53.43 -26.80 14.37
CA ALA A 2 -53.25 -25.59 15.16
C ALA A 2 -52.35 -24.59 14.41
N SER A 3 -52.88 -23.41 14.09
CA SER A 3 -52.13 -22.32 13.46
C SER A 3 -51.01 -21.84 14.41
N SER A 4 -49.76 -21.81 13.94
CA SER A 4 -48.65 -21.34 14.78
C SER A 4 -48.81 -19.85 15.06
N SER A 5 -48.71 -19.44 16.33
CA SER A 5 -48.80 -18.01 16.65
C SER A 5 -47.67 -17.24 15.96
N PRO A 6 -47.93 -16.01 15.45
CA PRO A 6 -46.95 -15.21 14.73
C PRO A 6 -45.59 -15.08 15.45
N VAL A 7 -45.61 -15.05 16.78
CA VAL A 7 -44.42 -14.93 17.64
C VAL A 7 -43.50 -16.16 17.57
N LYS A 8 -44.08 -17.38 17.54
CA LYS A 8 -43.29 -18.62 17.45
C LYS A 8 -42.61 -18.77 16.08
N HIS A 9 -43.26 -18.30 15.03
CA HIS A 9 -42.68 -18.26 13.69
C HIS A 9 -41.54 -17.24 13.62
N ALA A 10 -41.73 -16.03 14.16
CA ALA A 10 -40.72 -14.98 14.21
C ALA A 10 -39.42 -15.44 14.90
N TRP A 11 -39.53 -16.14 16.04
CA TRP A 11 -38.35 -16.64 16.76
C TRP A 11 -37.53 -17.66 15.97
N ARG A 12 -38.18 -18.53 15.20
CA ARG A 12 -37.49 -19.49 14.33
C ARG A 12 -36.74 -18.80 13.19
N VAL A 13 -37.33 -17.74 12.65
CA VAL A 13 -36.69 -16.92 11.60
C VAL A 13 -35.49 -16.16 12.17
N LEU A 14 -35.62 -15.55 13.35
CA LEU A 14 -34.50 -14.85 14.02
C LEU A 14 -33.35 -15.79 14.37
N LEU A 15 -33.64 -16.98 14.88
CA LEU A 15 -32.62 -18.02 15.11
C LEU A 15 -31.94 -18.43 13.79
N GLY A 16 -32.72 -18.61 12.73
CA GLY A 16 -32.18 -18.89 11.39
C GLY A 16 -31.24 -17.79 10.89
N LEU A 17 -31.64 -16.52 11.05
CA LEU A 17 -30.83 -15.36 10.68
C LEU A 17 -29.53 -15.30 11.51
N LEU A 18 -29.60 -15.54 12.82
CA LEU A 18 -28.43 -15.52 13.69
C LEU A 18 -27.44 -16.63 13.32
N ILE A 19 -27.93 -17.82 13.00
CA ILE A 19 -27.10 -18.92 12.49
C ILE A 19 -26.46 -18.52 11.16
N ALA A 20 -27.21 -17.94 10.22
CA ALA A 20 -26.66 -17.51 8.94
C ALA A 20 -25.56 -16.46 9.10
N ILE A 21 -25.74 -15.47 9.98
CA ILE A 21 -24.73 -14.48 10.32
C ILE A 21 -23.49 -15.17 10.92
N GLY A 22 -23.68 -16.09 11.88
CA GLY A 22 -22.60 -16.84 12.50
C GLY A 22 -21.78 -17.64 11.49
N VAL A 23 -22.45 -18.29 10.52
CA VAL A 23 -21.79 -19.02 9.42
C VAL A 23 -20.97 -18.07 8.55
N LEU A 24 -21.52 -16.92 8.14
CA LEU A 24 -20.79 -15.93 7.34
C LEU A 24 -19.55 -15.41 8.08
N PHE A 25 -19.68 -15.11 9.37
CA PHE A 25 -18.58 -14.65 10.20
C PHE A 25 -17.49 -15.72 10.37
N GLY A 26 -17.91 -16.97 10.60
CA GLY A 26 -17.01 -18.12 10.70
C GLY A 26 -16.23 -18.38 9.41
N LEU A 27 -16.91 -18.32 8.26
CA LEU A 27 -16.26 -18.46 6.94
C LEU A 27 -15.27 -17.32 6.69
N ASN A 28 -15.62 -16.08 7.03
CA ASN A 28 -14.70 -14.95 6.90
C ASN A 28 -13.47 -15.12 7.82
N ALA A 29 -13.67 -15.51 9.08
CA ALA A 29 -12.58 -15.75 10.03
C ALA A 29 -11.62 -16.86 9.54
N LEU A 30 -12.15 -17.95 8.99
CA LEU A 30 -11.33 -18.99 8.36
C LEU A 30 -10.53 -18.42 7.17
N GLY A 31 -11.14 -17.57 6.34
CA GLY A 31 -10.45 -16.88 5.24
C GLY A 31 -9.30 -15.98 5.70
N VAL A 32 -9.46 -15.28 6.83
CA VAL A 32 -8.47 -14.37 7.40
C VAL A 32 -7.33 -15.16 8.07
N TYR A 33 -7.66 -16.04 9.00
CA TYR A 33 -6.66 -16.71 9.85
C TYR A 33 -6.09 -18.00 9.23
N GLY A 34 -6.86 -18.70 8.39
CA GLY A 34 -6.45 -19.97 7.79
C GLY A 34 -5.77 -19.81 6.43
N PHE A 35 -6.27 -18.90 5.59
CA PHE A 35 -5.85 -18.80 4.19
C PHE A 35 -5.19 -17.47 3.80
N GLY A 36 -5.26 -16.44 4.64
CA GLY A 36 -4.69 -15.11 4.37
C GLY A 36 -5.28 -14.40 3.12
N LYS A 37 -6.43 -14.86 2.61
CA LYS A 37 -7.08 -14.32 1.39
C LYS A 37 -8.32 -13.48 1.70
N SER A 38 -8.65 -13.30 2.97
CA SER A 38 -9.78 -12.47 3.41
C SER A 38 -9.29 -11.38 4.36
N SER A 39 -10.05 -10.30 4.48
CA SER A 39 -9.77 -9.18 5.39
C SER A 39 -11.03 -8.80 6.17
N TRP A 40 -10.85 -8.37 7.41
CA TRP A 40 -11.90 -7.76 8.23
C TRP A 40 -12.22 -6.32 7.79
N THR A 41 -11.31 -5.70 7.05
CA THR A 41 -11.48 -4.37 6.48
C THR A 41 -11.73 -4.46 4.98
N PRO A 42 -12.71 -3.69 4.44
CA PRO A 42 -12.88 -3.54 3.00
C PRO A 42 -11.60 -3.04 2.35
N GLN A 43 -11.29 -3.52 1.15
CA GLN A 43 -10.20 -2.94 0.37
C GLN A 43 -10.59 -1.51 -0.03
N LEU A 44 -9.68 -0.56 0.20
CA LEU A 44 -9.90 0.83 -0.21
C LEU A 44 -9.79 0.92 -1.72
N ALA A 45 -10.78 1.55 -2.36
CA ALA A 45 -10.72 1.87 -3.78
C ALA A 45 -9.60 2.88 -4.07
N LEU A 46 -9.14 2.91 -5.33
CA LEU A 46 -8.04 3.77 -5.80
C LEU A 46 -8.18 5.25 -5.36
N ASP A 47 -9.40 5.77 -5.31
CA ASP A 47 -9.69 7.17 -4.93
C ASP A 47 -9.55 7.46 -3.42
N LEU A 48 -9.59 6.42 -2.57
CA LEU A 48 -9.46 6.54 -1.11
C LEU A 48 -8.11 6.03 -0.59
N GLN A 49 -7.25 5.47 -1.44
CA GLN A 49 -5.97 4.92 -1.02
C GLN A 49 -4.97 5.98 -0.54
N GLY A 50 -5.24 7.27 -0.83
CA GLY A 50 -4.29 8.34 -0.55
C GLY A 50 -2.97 8.12 -1.27
N GLY A 51 -1.95 8.88 -0.91
CA GLY A 51 -0.60 8.72 -1.47
C GLY A 51 0.46 8.87 -0.40
N THR A 52 1.66 8.38 -0.70
CA THR A 52 2.85 8.61 0.11
C THR A 52 3.73 9.64 -0.60
N GLN A 53 4.07 10.72 0.10
CA GLN A 53 5.07 11.68 -0.35
C GLN A 53 6.40 11.42 0.36
N ILE A 54 7.47 11.28 -0.43
CA ILE A 54 8.84 11.11 0.06
C ILE A 54 9.67 12.27 -0.49
N ILE A 55 10.31 13.02 0.40
CA ILE A 55 11.22 14.09 0.05
C ILE A 55 12.64 13.58 0.28
N LEU A 56 13.43 13.51 -0.79
CA LEU A 56 14.82 13.06 -0.77
C LEU A 56 15.72 14.27 -0.96
N SER A 57 16.58 14.55 0.01
CA SER A 57 17.62 15.57 -0.13
C SER A 57 18.90 14.95 -0.69
N ALA A 58 19.39 15.49 -1.79
CA ALA A 58 20.62 15.03 -2.41
C ALA A 58 21.83 15.31 -1.50
N GLN A 59 22.69 14.30 -1.35
CA GLN A 59 23.96 14.41 -0.66
C GLN A 59 25.09 14.15 -1.66
N THR A 60 25.97 15.12 -1.86
CA THR A 60 27.16 14.98 -2.70
C THR A 60 28.36 14.61 -1.84
N ALA A 61 29.38 13.97 -2.44
CA ALA A 61 30.59 13.56 -1.72
C ALA A 61 31.34 14.74 -1.09
N ASP A 62 31.24 15.92 -1.71
CA ASP A 62 31.92 17.14 -1.27
C ASP A 62 31.04 18.03 -0.39
N GLY A 63 29.81 17.60 -0.07
CA GLY A 63 28.84 18.37 0.72
C GLY A 63 28.28 19.62 0.03
N LYS A 64 28.63 19.85 -1.23
CA LYS A 64 28.12 20.96 -2.07
C LYS A 64 26.74 20.63 -2.63
N ASP A 65 26.02 21.65 -3.08
CA ASP A 65 24.75 21.43 -3.76
C ASP A 65 24.97 20.67 -5.08
N PRO A 66 24.07 19.73 -5.42
CA PRO A 66 24.15 18.96 -6.65
C PRO A 66 23.93 19.88 -7.87
N ASN A 67 24.53 19.53 -9.00
CA ASN A 67 24.20 20.19 -10.26
C ASN A 67 22.85 19.67 -10.83
N ALA A 68 22.30 20.38 -11.82
CA ALA A 68 21.02 20.01 -12.44
C ALA A 68 21.05 18.63 -13.13
N ASP A 69 22.18 18.28 -13.73
CA ASP A 69 22.35 16.99 -14.43
C ASP A 69 22.36 15.81 -13.45
N GLN A 70 22.99 15.97 -12.28
CA GLN A 70 23.03 15.00 -11.19
C GLN A 70 21.64 14.79 -10.60
N LEU A 71 20.88 15.87 -10.39
CA LEU A 71 19.49 15.78 -9.92
C LEU A 71 18.61 15.08 -10.96
N THR A 72 18.77 15.41 -12.23
CA THR A 72 18.03 14.79 -13.33
C THR A 72 18.35 13.30 -13.43
N GLN A 73 19.63 12.93 -13.34
CA GLN A 73 20.08 11.55 -13.35
C GLN A 73 19.57 10.79 -12.11
N ALA A 74 19.63 11.39 -10.93
CA ALA A 74 19.09 10.79 -9.72
C ALA A 74 17.57 10.56 -9.82
N ALA A 75 16.82 11.54 -10.34
CA ALA A 75 15.38 11.41 -10.57
C ALA A 75 15.05 10.28 -11.56
N GLN A 76 15.84 10.11 -12.63
CA GLN A 76 15.68 8.99 -13.57
C GLN A 76 15.95 7.64 -12.92
N ILE A 77 16.99 7.52 -12.09
CA ILE A 77 17.30 6.29 -11.36
C ILE A 77 16.18 5.95 -10.37
N ILE A 78 15.67 6.95 -9.65
CA ILE A 78 14.55 6.77 -8.73
C ILE A 78 13.31 6.28 -9.48
N ARG A 79 12.99 6.88 -10.63
CA ARG A 79 11.88 6.46 -11.49
C ARG A 79 11.98 4.98 -11.86
N GLN A 80 13.12 4.56 -12.42
CA GLN A 80 13.35 3.17 -12.79
C GLN A 80 13.17 2.20 -11.61
N ARG A 81 13.55 2.60 -10.39
CA ARG A 81 13.39 1.76 -9.19
C ARG A 81 11.94 1.68 -8.72
N VAL A 82 11.21 2.79 -8.79
CA VAL A 82 9.78 2.80 -8.47
C VAL A 82 9.02 1.93 -9.47
N ASP A 83 9.32 2.07 -10.77
CA ASP A 83 8.73 1.23 -11.82
C ASP A 83 9.05 -0.26 -11.60
N ALA A 84 10.29 -0.58 -11.24
CA ALA A 84 10.71 -1.95 -10.92
C ALA A 84 10.08 -2.51 -9.63
N SER A 85 9.60 -1.64 -8.74
CA SER A 85 8.95 -2.07 -7.49
C SER A 85 7.49 -2.51 -7.67
N GLY A 86 6.92 -2.30 -8.87
CA GLY A 86 5.55 -2.70 -9.20
C GLY A 86 4.49 -1.86 -8.47
N VAL A 87 4.90 -0.77 -7.83
CA VAL A 87 4.00 0.22 -7.23
C VAL A 87 3.57 1.17 -8.37
N GLY A 88 2.28 1.53 -8.41
CA GLY A 88 1.66 2.23 -9.54
C GLY A 88 2.29 3.59 -9.89
N GLU A 89 1.67 4.29 -10.86
CA GLU A 89 2.12 5.59 -11.38
C GLU A 89 2.68 6.50 -10.28
N SER A 90 3.95 6.90 -10.46
CA SER A 90 4.65 7.80 -9.54
C SER A 90 4.97 9.13 -10.21
N ASP A 91 4.76 10.21 -9.46
CA ASP A 91 5.15 11.54 -9.88
C ASP A 91 6.46 11.93 -9.18
N ILE A 92 7.45 12.33 -9.97
CA ILE A 92 8.81 12.60 -9.52
C ILE A 92 9.21 13.97 -10.03
N THR A 93 9.41 14.90 -9.10
CA THR A 93 9.75 16.29 -9.39
C THR A 93 10.99 16.71 -8.59
N THR A 94 11.77 17.62 -9.15
CA THR A 94 12.92 18.22 -8.48
C THR A 94 12.51 19.57 -7.88
N GLU A 95 12.77 19.77 -6.60
CA GLU A 95 12.42 21.00 -5.87
C GLU A 95 13.64 21.70 -5.27
N GLY A 96 13.65 23.02 -5.34
CA GLY A 96 14.65 23.86 -4.64
C GLY A 96 16.11 23.58 -5.01
N GLY A 97 16.37 22.99 -6.18
CA GLY A 97 17.73 22.71 -6.64
C GLY A 97 18.52 21.70 -5.81
N ARG A 98 17.87 20.95 -4.90
CA ARG A 98 18.54 19.94 -4.06
C ARG A 98 17.66 18.76 -3.65
N ASN A 99 16.34 18.93 -3.72
CA ASN A 99 15.39 17.94 -3.26
C ASN A 99 14.74 17.24 -4.47
N ILE A 100 14.40 15.97 -4.28
CA ILE A 100 13.59 15.18 -5.20
C ILE A 100 12.36 14.75 -4.43
N VAL A 101 11.20 15.17 -4.90
CA VAL A 101 9.89 14.81 -4.33
C VAL A 101 9.33 13.66 -5.14
N VAL A 102 9.02 12.57 -4.44
CA VAL A 102 8.45 11.35 -5.01
C VAL A 102 7.07 11.15 -4.42
N GLN A 103 6.05 11.13 -5.27
CA GLN A 103 4.67 10.89 -4.89
C GLN A 103 4.24 9.54 -5.47
N ILE A 104 3.70 8.67 -4.62
CA ILE A 104 3.31 7.31 -4.98
C ILE A 104 1.86 7.08 -4.55
N ALA A 105 1.05 6.49 -5.43
CA ALA A 105 -0.32 6.10 -5.10
C ALA A 105 -0.32 4.98 -4.04
N GLY A 106 -1.12 5.16 -2.98
CA GLY A 106 -1.24 4.21 -1.87
C GLY A 106 -0.11 4.27 -0.83
N LYS A 107 -0.07 3.27 0.05
CA LYS A 107 0.99 3.12 1.05
C LYS A 107 2.23 2.48 0.41
N ALA A 108 3.34 3.22 0.40
CA ALA A 108 4.64 2.61 0.11
C ALA A 108 4.98 1.60 1.22
N ASP A 109 5.15 0.33 0.87
CA ASP A 109 5.65 -0.67 1.81
C ASP A 109 7.10 -0.34 2.23
N GLU A 110 7.50 -0.86 3.38
CA GLU A 110 8.84 -0.59 3.94
C GLU A 110 9.95 -1.10 3.01
N ALA A 111 9.67 -2.17 2.26
CA ALA A 111 10.58 -2.70 1.24
C ALA A 111 10.80 -1.70 0.08
N THR A 112 9.75 -1.04 -0.42
CA THR A 112 9.84 -0.03 -1.48
C THR A 112 10.56 1.21 -0.99
N ARG A 113 10.25 1.68 0.23
CA ARG A 113 10.98 2.79 0.85
C ARG A 113 12.49 2.51 0.90
N ASN A 114 12.87 1.31 1.32
CA ASN A 114 14.28 0.91 1.40
C ASN A 114 14.95 0.84 0.02
N ARG A 115 14.26 0.36 -1.02
CA ARG A 115 14.79 0.34 -2.40
C ARG A 115 15.01 1.75 -2.97
N ILE A 116 14.12 2.69 -2.65
CA ILE A 116 14.25 4.09 -3.07
C ILE A 116 15.42 4.76 -2.34
N GLN A 117 15.57 4.51 -1.04
CA GLN A 117 16.62 5.11 -0.20
C GLN A 117 18.02 4.51 -0.41
N ALA A 118 18.13 3.23 -0.77
CA ALA A 118 19.42 2.56 -0.91
C ALA A 118 20.28 3.18 -2.02
N SER A 119 21.46 3.69 -1.68
CA SER A 119 22.46 4.08 -2.69
C SER A 119 23.04 2.82 -3.32
N ALA A 120 22.60 2.48 -4.54
CA ALA A 120 23.08 1.31 -5.28
C ALA A 120 24.51 1.56 -5.82
N LYS A 121 25.49 1.64 -4.92
CA LYS A 121 26.91 1.70 -5.26
C LYS A 121 27.45 0.28 -5.42
N MET A 122 27.82 -0.10 -6.64
CA MET A 122 28.52 -1.35 -6.94
C MET A 122 30.01 -1.06 -7.09
N GLU A 123 30.84 -1.60 -6.19
CA GLU A 123 32.30 -1.60 -6.35
C GLU A 123 32.76 -3.00 -6.76
N LEU A 124 33.43 -3.10 -7.91
CA LEU A 124 34.14 -4.30 -8.33
C LEU A 124 35.58 -4.18 -7.84
N ARG A 125 36.02 -5.14 -7.02
CA ARG A 125 37.42 -5.26 -6.60
C ARG A 125 38.06 -6.41 -7.38
N ALA A 126 39.26 -6.16 -7.89
CA ALA A 126 40.07 -7.14 -8.61
C ALA A 126 40.70 -8.15 -7.64
#